data_AF-A0A8S3EHR8-F1
#
_entry.id   AF-A0A8S3EHR8-F1
#
_cell.length_a   1.000
_cell.length_b   1.000
_cell.length_c   1.000
_cell.angle_alpha   90.00
_cell.angle_beta   90.00
_cell.angle_gamma   90.00
#
_symmetry.space_group_name_H-M   'P 1'
#
loop_
_entity.id
_entity.type
_entity.pdbx_description
1 polymer ?
#
loop_
_entity_poly.entity_id
_entity_poly.type
_entity_poly.pdbx_seq_one_letter_code
_entity_poly.pdbx_strand_id
1 'polypeptide(L)'
;MDKYFFVIGIQFLLWHTCLSLQQCNGTISGSQMTVNCPFTITNQELPLYTFSVAELDSIVSLVAKGGEGTRSGPFTRIPANICLLRNLQTIDFSYNQIVNIDPTGSLITCVSNVITLDVSFNRISQFPSVMIYNMPNLINLYFQHNQLIDIPVTAFINISSLEIIDFSYNQLTTFELWALDVKTKADFRNNQISTITNKYFYTTFAKRFMQQGVFL
;
A
#
# COMPACT_ATOMS: atom_id res chain seq x y z
N MET A 1 5.73 5.30 36.40
CA MET A 1 5.02 5.94 35.27
C MET A 1 5.15 5.11 33.99
N ASP A 2 5.16 3.79 34.15
CA ASP A 2 4.12 2.85 33.73
C ASP A 2 3.80 2.79 32.24
N LYS A 3 4.75 2.16 31.54
CA LYS A 3 4.64 1.60 30.18
C LYS A 3 3.60 0.46 30.06
N TYR A 4 2.56 0.45 30.89
CA TYR A 4 1.64 -0.68 31.09
C TYR A 4 0.19 -0.42 30.66
N PHE A 5 -0.09 0.63 29.87
CA PHE A 5 -1.46 0.97 29.45
C PHE A 5 -1.73 1.03 27.95
N PHE A 6 -0.80 0.58 27.09
CA PHE A 6 -1.00 0.63 25.64
C PHE A 6 -1.18 -0.76 25.01
N VAL A 7 -2.28 -1.41 25.40
CA VAL A 7 -2.82 -2.56 24.67
C VAL A 7 -4.31 -2.34 24.37
N ILE A 8 -4.61 -1.15 23.84
CA ILE A 8 -5.90 -0.78 23.24
C ILE A 8 -5.70 -0.49 21.73
N GLY A 9 -4.45 -0.47 21.26
CA GLY A 9 -4.08 0.10 19.96
C GLY A 9 -4.33 -0.80 18.73
N ILE A 10 -4.30 -2.13 18.85
CA ILE A 10 -4.72 -3.04 17.76
C ILE A 10 -6.18 -3.45 17.90
N GLN A 11 -6.78 -3.19 19.07
CA GLN A 11 -8.23 -3.16 19.20
C GLN A 11 -8.89 -1.97 18.51
N PHE A 12 -8.12 -0.98 18.05
CA PHE A 12 -8.63 0.18 17.31
C PHE A 12 -8.20 0.21 15.84
N LEU A 13 -7.31 -0.70 15.39
CA LEU A 13 -6.83 -0.83 14.00
C LEU A 13 -8.00 -1.19 13.06
N LEU A 14 -9.04 -1.86 13.59
CA LEU A 14 -10.06 -2.57 12.81
C LEU A 14 -11.52 -2.27 13.22
N TRP A 15 -11.74 -1.58 14.34
CA TRP A 15 -12.92 -1.86 15.18
C TRP A 15 -13.91 -0.71 15.36
N HIS A 16 -13.58 0.51 14.94
CA HIS A 16 -14.58 1.58 14.79
C HIS A 16 -15.39 1.50 13.48
N THR A 17 -15.23 0.41 12.73
CA THR A 17 -16.17 0.02 11.69
C THR A 17 -16.54 -1.46 11.72
N CYS A 18 -15.65 -2.41 12.07
CA CYS A 18 -16.05 -3.83 12.23
C CYS A 18 -16.70 -4.10 13.61
N LEU A 19 -18.02 -4.27 13.73
CA LEU A 19 -18.66 -5.53 14.18
C LEU A 19 -20.11 -5.35 14.67
N SER A 20 -21.04 -5.92 13.90
CA SER A 20 -22.05 -6.83 14.46
C SER A 20 -21.95 -8.14 13.68
N LEU A 21 -21.97 -9.27 14.38
CA LEU A 21 -21.90 -10.66 13.88
C LEU A 21 -20.52 -11.11 13.34
N GLN A 22 -19.71 -11.80 14.15
CA GLN A 22 -18.73 -12.86 13.79
C GLN A 22 -18.01 -12.84 12.40
N GLN A 23 -17.63 -11.69 11.82
CA GLN A 23 -17.22 -11.66 10.40
C GLN A 23 -15.82 -11.11 10.09
N CYS A 24 -15.15 -10.37 10.97
CA CYS A 24 -13.73 -10.01 10.77
C CYS A 24 -12.85 -10.90 11.67
N ASN A 25 -11.84 -11.60 11.13
CA ASN A 25 -10.87 -12.38 11.92
C ASN A 25 -9.44 -11.86 11.71
N GLY A 26 -8.71 -11.68 12.81
CA GLY A 26 -7.30 -11.34 12.81
C GLY A 26 -6.48 -12.51 13.36
N THR A 27 -5.50 -12.99 12.60
CA THR A 27 -4.61 -14.08 13.03
C THR A 27 -3.16 -13.65 12.97
N ILE A 28 -2.37 -14.01 13.97
CA ILE A 28 -0.91 -13.89 13.93
C ILE A 28 -0.34 -15.30 13.73
N SER A 29 0.51 -15.45 12.72
CA SER A 29 1.26 -16.68 12.45
C SER A 29 2.72 -16.33 12.20
N GLY A 30 3.59 -16.68 13.16
CA GLY A 30 4.98 -16.24 13.15
C GLY A 30 5.08 -14.71 13.16
N SER A 31 5.76 -14.14 12.17
CA SER A 31 5.97 -12.70 12.00
C SER A 31 4.94 -12.03 11.08
N GLN A 32 3.86 -12.73 10.72
CA GLN A 32 2.78 -12.20 9.88
C GLN A 32 1.50 -12.00 10.68
N MET A 33 0.92 -10.81 10.55
CA MET A 33 -0.44 -10.50 10.97
C MET A 33 -1.35 -10.50 9.74
N THR A 34 -2.43 -11.28 9.79
CA THR A 34 -3.46 -11.31 8.73
C THR A 34 -4.79 -10.84 9.30
N VAL A 35 -5.47 -9.96 8.56
CA VAL A 35 -6.80 -9.45 8.86
C VAL A 35 -7.70 -9.78 7.68
N ASN A 36 -8.76 -10.54 7.92
CA ASN A 36 -9.73 -10.91 6.91
C ASN A 36 -11.12 -10.36 7.29
N CYS A 37 -11.70 -9.56 6.40
CA CYS A 37 -12.98 -8.88 6.60
C CYS A 37 -13.82 -8.99 5.31
N PRO A 38 -14.82 -9.89 5.24
CA PRO A 38 -15.53 -10.21 4.01
C PRO A 38 -16.65 -9.21 3.62
N PHE A 39 -17.06 -8.26 4.48
CA PHE A 39 -18.21 -7.37 4.22
C PHE A 39 -18.05 -5.94 4.80
N THR A 40 -18.96 -5.02 4.40
CA THR A 40 -19.10 -3.63 4.89
C THR A 40 -19.89 -3.59 6.20
N ILE A 41 -19.46 -2.81 7.20
CA ILE A 41 -19.89 -3.03 8.60
C ILE A 41 -20.40 -1.74 9.26
N THR A 42 -21.41 -1.88 10.11
CA THR A 42 -22.01 -0.86 10.98
C THR A 42 -21.92 -1.27 12.45
N ASN A 43 -21.73 -0.25 13.30
CA ASN A 43 -21.21 -0.29 14.68
C ASN A 43 -21.89 -1.24 15.68
N GLN A 44 -21.06 -2.00 16.41
CA GLN A 44 -21.26 -2.35 17.84
C GLN A 44 -19.94 -2.84 18.49
N GLU A 45 -19.86 -2.82 19.82
CA GLU A 45 -18.63 -3.07 20.63
C GLU A 45 -18.35 -4.56 20.91
N LEU A 46 -17.09 -4.89 21.21
CA LEU A 46 -16.56 -6.27 21.36
C LEU A 46 -15.44 -6.43 22.42
N PRO A 47 -15.11 -7.66 22.85
CA PRO A 47 -14.30 -7.94 24.04
C PRO A 47 -12.79 -7.75 23.84
N LEU A 48 -12.10 -7.43 24.95
CA LEU A 48 -10.69 -7.05 25.05
C LEU A 48 -9.73 -8.24 24.84
N TYR A 49 -8.92 -8.19 23.77
CA TYR A 49 -7.73 -9.04 23.61
C TYR A 49 -6.46 -8.20 23.73
N THR A 50 -5.49 -8.67 24.52
CA THR A 50 -4.23 -7.96 24.76
C THR A 50 -3.04 -8.70 24.14
N PHE A 51 -2.30 -8.02 23.24
CA PHE A 51 -0.99 -8.46 22.74
C PHE A 51 0.15 -7.79 23.53
N SER A 52 1.26 -8.49 23.70
CA SER A 52 2.49 -7.93 24.27
C SER A 52 3.27 -7.10 23.25
N VAL A 53 4.09 -6.16 23.72
CA VAL A 53 4.96 -5.34 22.84
C VAL A 53 5.95 -6.21 22.04
N ALA A 54 6.48 -7.28 22.66
CA ALA A 54 7.40 -8.20 22.01
C ALA A 54 6.75 -8.94 20.83
N GLU A 55 5.46 -9.29 20.94
CA GLU A 55 4.71 -9.89 19.82
C GLU A 55 4.58 -8.90 18.66
N LEU A 56 4.31 -7.61 18.93
CA LEU A 56 4.17 -6.60 17.89
C LEU A 56 5.49 -6.27 17.20
N ASP A 57 6.58 -6.22 17.96
CA ASP A 57 7.93 -5.99 17.41
C ASP A 57 8.38 -7.16 16.52
N SER A 58 7.83 -8.37 16.69
CA SER A 58 8.15 -9.51 15.82
C SER A 58 7.41 -9.51 14.48
N ILE A 59 6.41 -8.66 14.31
CA ILE A 59 5.62 -8.57 13.08
C ILE A 59 6.39 -7.80 12.00
N VAL A 60 6.59 -8.45 10.87
CA VAL A 60 7.25 -7.89 9.68
C VAL A 60 6.32 -7.83 8.46
N SER A 61 5.19 -8.53 8.51
CA SER A 61 4.20 -8.56 7.43
C SER A 61 2.81 -8.31 7.96
N LEU A 62 2.11 -7.32 7.41
CA LEU A 62 0.69 -7.07 7.66
C LEU A 62 -0.10 -7.26 6.36
N VAL A 63 -1.04 -8.20 6.39
CA VAL A 63 -1.93 -8.53 5.27
C VAL A 63 -3.37 -8.25 5.70
N ALA A 64 -3.96 -7.20 5.19
CA ALA A 64 -5.31 -6.71 5.51
C ALA A 64 -6.12 -6.54 4.21
N LYS A 65 -6.18 -7.60 3.40
CA LYS A 65 -6.84 -7.59 2.09
C LYS A 65 -8.34 -7.90 2.17
N GLY A 66 -9.11 -7.38 1.20
CA GLY A 66 -10.49 -7.79 0.98
C GLY A 66 -10.61 -9.11 0.20
N GLY A 67 -11.82 -9.46 -0.24
CA GLY A 67 -12.04 -10.68 -1.02
C GLY A 67 -11.48 -10.56 -2.44
N GLU A 68 -10.56 -11.43 -2.83
CA GLU A 68 -9.94 -11.41 -4.16
C GLU A 68 -10.98 -11.35 -5.30
N GLY A 69 -10.72 -10.52 -6.30
CA GLY A 69 -11.64 -10.24 -7.40
C GLY A 69 -12.81 -9.31 -7.03
N THR A 70 -12.97 -8.96 -5.75
CA THR A 70 -14.04 -8.07 -5.26
C THR A 70 -13.43 -6.92 -4.45
N ARG A 71 -13.83 -5.66 -4.70
CA ARG A 71 -13.42 -4.51 -3.85
C ARG A 71 -14.26 -4.47 -2.56
N SER A 72 -14.25 -5.57 -1.82
CA SER A 72 -15.20 -5.87 -0.73
C SER A 72 -14.65 -5.62 0.67
N GLY A 73 -13.34 -5.42 0.81
CA GLY A 73 -12.74 -5.17 2.10
C GLY A 73 -13.20 -3.85 2.73
N PRO A 74 -13.14 -3.72 4.06
CA PRO A 74 -13.77 -2.63 4.81
C PRO A 74 -12.91 -1.36 4.86
N PHE A 75 -11.64 -1.41 4.45
CA PHE A 75 -10.72 -0.30 4.64
C PHE A 75 -10.96 0.79 3.60
N THR A 76 -11.14 2.02 4.08
CA THR A 76 -11.24 3.24 3.25
C THR A 76 -9.98 4.11 3.33
N ARG A 77 -9.06 3.77 4.24
CA ARG A 77 -7.73 4.35 4.44
C ARG A 77 -6.81 3.34 5.14
N ILE A 78 -5.50 3.54 5.10
CA ILE A 78 -4.57 2.80 5.97
C ILE A 78 -4.63 3.45 7.37
N PRO A 79 -4.90 2.67 8.42
CA PRO A 79 -5.06 3.20 9.78
C PRO A 79 -3.70 3.50 10.44
N ALA A 80 -3.56 4.68 11.07
CA ALA A 80 -2.28 5.22 11.58
C ALA A 80 -1.58 4.34 12.63
N ASN A 81 -2.35 3.53 13.34
CA ASN A 81 -1.85 2.60 14.35
C ASN A 81 -1.08 1.41 13.76
N ILE A 82 -1.03 1.25 12.43
CA ILE A 82 -0.01 0.40 11.78
C ILE A 82 1.41 0.76 12.25
N CYS A 83 1.65 2.01 12.67
CA CYS A 83 2.91 2.46 13.24
C CYS A 83 3.32 1.76 14.55
N LEU A 84 2.44 0.98 15.17
CA LEU A 84 2.80 0.10 16.30
C LEU A 84 3.65 -1.10 15.84
N LEU A 85 3.57 -1.47 14.57
CA LEU A 85 4.32 -2.57 13.95
C LEU A 85 5.61 -2.01 13.34
N ARG A 86 6.60 -1.71 14.20
CA ARG A 86 7.79 -0.92 13.85
C ARG A 86 8.73 -1.58 12.85
N ASN A 87 8.64 -2.90 12.72
CA ASN A 87 9.51 -3.72 11.89
C ASN A 87 8.82 -4.19 10.60
N LEU A 88 7.72 -3.54 10.20
CA LEU A 88 7.03 -3.87 8.96
C LEU A 88 7.93 -3.69 7.74
N GLN A 89 7.99 -4.76 6.96
CA GLN A 89 8.64 -4.84 5.66
C GLN A 89 7.61 -5.09 4.56
N THR A 90 6.46 -5.69 4.87
CA THR A 90 5.38 -5.95 3.92
C THR A 90 4.07 -5.36 4.43
N ILE A 91 3.42 -4.58 3.58
CA ILE A 91 2.08 -4.03 3.79
C ILE A 91 1.21 -4.42 2.60
N ASP A 92 0.16 -5.19 2.84
CA ASP A 92 -0.85 -5.55 1.85
C ASP A 92 -2.23 -5.09 2.34
N PHE A 93 -2.81 -4.12 1.64
CA PHE A 93 -4.18 -3.63 1.81
C PHE A 93 -4.97 -3.77 0.48
N SER A 94 -4.61 -4.75 -0.34
CA SER A 94 -5.27 -4.99 -1.63
C SER A 94 -6.76 -5.33 -1.49
N TYR A 95 -7.54 -5.16 -2.56
CA TYR A 95 -8.97 -5.53 -2.61
C TYR A 95 -9.87 -4.81 -1.59
N ASN A 96 -9.52 -3.58 -1.22
CA ASN A 96 -10.28 -2.75 -0.29
C ASN A 96 -11.02 -1.60 -1.01
N GLN A 97 -11.45 -0.62 -0.23
CA GLN A 97 -12.17 0.56 -0.70
C GLN A 97 -11.38 1.84 -0.38
N ILE A 98 -10.05 1.75 -0.32
CA ILE A 98 -9.17 2.87 0.04
C ILE A 98 -9.26 3.96 -1.01
N VAL A 99 -9.56 5.18 -0.57
CA VAL A 99 -9.59 6.37 -1.43
C VAL A 99 -8.33 7.21 -1.24
N ASN A 100 -7.86 7.32 0.00
CA ASN A 100 -6.62 8.02 0.36
C ASN A 100 -5.80 7.12 1.29
N ILE A 101 -4.51 6.96 0.99
CA ILE A 101 -3.62 6.11 1.79
C ILE A 101 -3.25 6.81 3.10
N ASP A 102 -2.65 8.00 3.02
CA ASP A 102 -2.18 8.77 4.18
C ASP A 102 -2.50 10.26 4.01
N PRO A 103 -3.79 10.66 4.12
CA PRO A 103 -4.20 12.05 3.91
C PRO A 103 -3.60 13.03 4.93
N THR A 104 -3.12 12.53 6.09
CA THR A 104 -2.58 13.34 7.18
C THR A 104 -1.05 13.32 7.26
N GLY A 105 -0.36 12.53 6.44
CA GLY A 105 1.09 12.35 6.53
C GLY A 105 1.54 11.60 7.80
N SER A 106 0.62 10.85 8.42
CA SER A 106 0.83 10.19 9.71
C SER A 106 1.70 8.94 9.62
N LEU A 107 1.82 8.35 8.43
CA LEU A 107 2.54 7.10 8.21
C LEU A 107 4.01 7.33 7.87
N ILE A 108 4.38 8.52 7.40
CA ILE A 108 5.69 8.87 6.81
C ILE A 108 6.87 8.36 7.64
N THR A 109 6.80 8.43 8.97
CA THR A 109 7.93 8.10 9.85
C THR A 109 7.99 6.62 10.24
N CYS A 110 6.92 5.86 10.08
CA CYS A 110 6.81 4.51 10.64
C CYS A 110 6.83 3.39 9.58
N VAL A 111 6.73 3.74 8.30
CA VAL A 111 6.75 2.80 7.17
C VAL A 111 8.06 2.81 6.37
N SER A 112 9.12 3.41 6.92
CA SER A 112 10.42 3.58 6.22
C SER A 112 11.18 2.27 5.98
N ASN A 113 10.86 1.21 6.72
CA ASN A 113 11.43 -0.13 6.58
C ASN A 113 10.70 -0.99 5.53
N VAL A 114 9.63 -0.48 4.91
CA VAL A 114 8.81 -1.24 3.98
C VAL A 114 9.57 -1.54 2.70
N ILE A 115 9.54 -2.81 2.31
CA ILE A 115 10.14 -3.39 1.12
C ILE A 115 9.07 -3.65 0.06
N THR A 116 7.88 -4.09 0.49
CA THR A 116 6.76 -4.39 -0.39
C THR A 116 5.51 -3.67 0.08
N LEU A 117 4.92 -2.88 -0.83
CA LEU A 117 3.64 -2.22 -0.62
C LEU A 117 2.64 -2.66 -1.70
N ASP A 118 1.58 -3.34 -1.28
CA ASP A 118 0.44 -3.68 -2.13
C ASP A 118 -0.82 -2.97 -1.67
N VAL A 119 -1.32 -2.07 -2.52
CA VAL A 119 -2.58 -1.35 -2.37
C VAL A 119 -3.42 -1.47 -3.64
N SER A 120 -3.19 -2.54 -4.41
CA SER A 120 -3.91 -2.83 -5.65
C SER A 120 -5.40 -3.07 -5.39
N PHE A 121 -6.22 -2.95 -6.44
CA PHE A 121 -7.68 -3.16 -6.35
C PHE A 121 -8.36 -2.30 -5.27
N ASN A 122 -8.01 -1.01 -5.22
CA ASN A 122 -8.64 -0.02 -4.35
C ASN A 122 -9.33 1.08 -5.19
N ARG A 123 -9.61 2.24 -4.58
CA ARG A 123 -10.21 3.42 -5.24
C ARG A 123 -9.29 4.64 -5.09
N ILE A 124 -7.98 4.42 -5.07
CA ILE A 124 -7.00 5.47 -4.81
C ILE A 124 -6.90 6.37 -6.03
N SER A 125 -7.21 7.66 -5.85
CA SER A 125 -7.12 8.67 -6.91
C SER A 125 -5.89 9.57 -6.79
N GLN A 126 -5.27 9.64 -5.60
CA GLN A 126 -4.08 10.46 -5.34
C GLN A 126 -2.90 9.59 -4.94
N PHE A 127 -1.78 9.71 -5.66
CA PHE A 127 -0.56 8.99 -5.33
C PHE A 127 0.10 9.58 -4.07
N PRO A 128 0.45 8.77 -3.04
CA PRO A 128 1.01 9.28 -1.78
C PRO A 128 2.51 9.58 -1.91
N SER A 129 2.86 10.55 -2.75
CA SER A 129 4.24 10.85 -3.16
C SER A 129 5.20 11.08 -1.98
N VAL A 130 4.79 11.84 -0.98
CA VAL A 130 5.61 12.14 0.22
C VAL A 130 5.86 10.87 1.04
N MET A 131 4.86 10.01 1.18
CA MET A 131 5.02 8.75 1.91
C MET A 131 5.99 7.82 1.19
N ILE A 132 5.83 7.66 -0.13
CA ILE A 132 6.67 6.81 -0.97
C ILE A 132 8.12 7.31 -1.00
N TYR A 133 8.34 8.62 -1.10
CA TYR A 133 9.67 9.23 -1.02
C TYR A 133 10.45 8.83 0.26
N ASN A 134 9.73 8.56 1.35
CA ASN A 134 10.31 8.17 2.65
C ASN A 134 10.41 6.64 2.85
N MET A 135 10.26 5.84 1.78
CA MET A 135 10.46 4.39 1.77
C MET A 135 11.69 4.01 0.93
N PRO A 136 12.93 4.30 1.38
CA PRO A 136 14.14 4.09 0.57
C PRO A 136 14.46 2.62 0.27
N ASN A 137 13.88 1.70 1.05
CA ASN A 137 14.07 0.25 0.92
C ASN A 137 13.02 -0.43 0.03
N LEU A 138 12.12 0.34 -0.58
CA LEU A 138 11.01 -0.21 -1.36
C LEU A 138 11.55 -0.90 -2.62
N ILE A 139 11.17 -2.17 -2.79
CA ILE A 139 11.55 -3.02 -3.93
C ILE A 139 10.33 -3.26 -4.82
N ASN A 140 9.18 -3.53 -4.21
CA ASN A 140 7.95 -3.89 -4.92
C ASN A 140 6.81 -2.91 -4.59
N LEU A 141 6.18 -2.36 -5.62
CA LEU A 141 5.11 -1.37 -5.49
C LEU A 141 3.93 -1.70 -6.40
N TYR A 142 2.79 -2.07 -5.79
CA TYR A 142 1.59 -2.49 -6.51
C TYR A 142 0.43 -1.53 -6.27
N PHE A 143 0.00 -0.88 -7.35
CA PHE A 143 -1.09 0.12 -7.38
C PHE A 143 -2.08 -0.17 -8.52
N GLN A 144 -2.00 -1.33 -9.16
CA GLN A 144 -2.89 -1.69 -10.25
C GLN A 144 -4.36 -1.72 -9.83
N HIS A 145 -5.24 -1.49 -10.79
CA HIS A 145 -6.69 -1.42 -10.55
C HIS A 145 -7.08 -0.37 -9.50
N ASN A 146 -6.54 0.85 -9.64
CA ASN A 146 -6.92 2.03 -8.85
C ASN A 146 -7.52 3.12 -9.78
N GLN A 147 -7.47 4.39 -9.35
CA GLN A 147 -8.02 5.53 -10.07
C GLN A 147 -6.98 6.66 -10.23
N LEU A 148 -5.69 6.33 -10.23
CA LEU A 148 -4.61 7.30 -10.33
C LEU A 148 -4.64 8.02 -11.68
N ILE A 149 -4.48 9.35 -11.66
CA ILE A 149 -4.49 10.20 -12.86
C ILE A 149 -3.07 10.73 -13.17
N ASP A 150 -2.27 10.93 -12.13
CA ASP A 150 -0.87 11.33 -12.21
C ASP A 150 -0.02 10.61 -11.14
N ILE A 151 1.30 10.58 -11.39
CA ILE A 151 2.29 10.12 -10.43
C ILE A 151 3.46 11.10 -10.49
N PRO A 152 3.71 11.89 -9.43
CA PRO A 152 4.86 12.76 -9.37
C PRO A 152 6.15 11.93 -9.38
N VAL A 153 6.97 12.09 -10.42
CA VAL A 153 8.24 11.39 -10.59
C VAL A 153 9.20 11.63 -9.42
N THR A 154 9.06 12.78 -8.74
CA THR A 154 9.82 13.14 -7.54
C THR A 154 9.64 12.15 -6.39
N ALA A 155 8.54 11.38 -6.37
CA ALA A 155 8.31 10.35 -5.37
C ALA A 155 9.35 9.21 -5.40
N PHE A 156 10.00 8.97 -6.56
CA PHE A 156 10.94 7.87 -6.74
C PHE A 156 12.40 8.27 -6.60
N ILE A 157 12.72 9.56 -6.43
CA ILE A 157 14.11 10.07 -6.39
C ILE A 157 14.97 9.38 -5.32
N ASN A 158 14.37 8.99 -4.19
CA ASN A 158 15.06 8.42 -3.05
C ASN A 158 14.97 6.88 -2.98
N ILE A 159 14.43 6.22 -4.02
CA ILE A 159 14.12 4.78 -4.03
C ILE A 159 14.96 4.07 -5.09
N SER A 160 16.24 3.89 -4.80
CA SER A 160 17.19 3.22 -5.71
C SER A 160 17.02 1.69 -5.78
N SER A 161 16.25 1.13 -4.85
CA SER A 161 16.05 -0.33 -4.71
C SER A 161 14.85 -0.86 -5.50
N LEU A 162 14.11 0.01 -6.20
CA LEU A 162 12.85 -0.37 -6.84
C LEU A 162 13.09 -1.32 -8.03
N GLU A 163 12.52 -2.52 -7.94
CA GLU A 163 12.64 -3.55 -8.96
C GLU A 163 11.34 -3.76 -9.72
N ILE A 164 10.20 -3.66 -9.05
CA ILE A 164 8.88 -3.93 -9.65
C ILE A 164 7.91 -2.81 -9.30
N ILE A 165 7.28 -2.24 -10.33
CA ILE A 165 6.12 -1.37 -10.19
C ILE A 165 4.98 -1.86 -11.08
N ASP A 166 3.76 -1.88 -10.53
CA ASP A 166 2.55 -2.11 -11.31
C ASP A 166 1.56 -0.97 -11.09
N PHE A 167 1.42 -0.15 -12.13
CA PHE A 167 0.46 0.93 -12.22
C PHE A 167 -0.62 0.65 -13.28
N SER A 168 -0.74 -0.60 -13.74
CA SER A 168 -1.71 -0.96 -14.77
C SER A 168 -3.15 -0.76 -14.31
N TYR A 169 -4.09 -0.62 -15.26
CA TYR A 169 -5.51 -0.37 -14.94
C TYR A 169 -5.72 0.84 -14.03
N ASN A 170 -5.12 1.97 -14.40
CA ASN A 170 -5.34 3.28 -13.80
C ASN A 170 -5.81 4.27 -14.90
N GLN A 171 -5.76 5.57 -14.62
CA GLN A 171 -6.18 6.64 -15.54
C GLN A 171 -5.01 7.58 -15.85
N LEU A 172 -3.77 7.08 -15.79
CA LEU A 172 -2.56 7.88 -16.00
C LEU A 172 -2.54 8.42 -17.42
N THR A 173 -2.36 9.73 -17.56
CA THR A 173 -2.27 10.40 -18.87
C THR A 173 -0.83 10.67 -19.30
N THR A 174 0.07 10.75 -18.32
CA THR A 174 1.50 10.95 -18.51
C THR A 174 2.28 10.16 -17.47
N PHE A 175 3.54 9.84 -17.79
CA PHE A 175 4.49 9.34 -16.80
C PHE A 175 5.91 9.68 -17.25
N GLU A 176 6.74 10.19 -16.33
CA GLU A 176 8.13 10.51 -16.61
C GLU A 176 9.05 9.37 -16.17
N LEU A 177 9.74 8.76 -17.11
CA LEU A 177 10.54 7.55 -16.84
C LEU A 177 11.91 7.81 -16.21
N TRP A 178 12.36 9.06 -16.14
CA TRP A 178 13.77 9.36 -15.84
C TRP A 178 14.18 9.05 -14.39
N ALA A 179 13.24 8.95 -13.45
CA ALA A 179 13.53 8.57 -12.07
C ALA A 179 13.45 7.06 -11.82
N LEU A 180 13.07 6.25 -12.81
CA LEU A 180 13.13 4.80 -12.71
C LEU A 180 14.48 4.31 -13.20
N ASP A 181 15.05 3.32 -12.51
CA ASP A 181 16.22 2.60 -12.99
C ASP A 181 15.84 1.80 -14.25
N VAL A 182 16.77 1.68 -15.20
CA VAL A 182 16.57 0.90 -16.44
C VAL A 182 16.27 -0.58 -16.17
N LYS A 183 16.62 -1.10 -14.99
CA LYS A 183 16.31 -2.46 -14.55
C LYS A 183 14.90 -2.62 -13.99
N THR A 184 14.21 -1.53 -13.64
CA THR A 184 12.90 -1.59 -13.00
C THR A 184 11.88 -2.14 -13.99
N LYS A 185 11.24 -3.25 -13.61
CA LYS A 185 10.11 -3.83 -14.33
C LYS A 185 8.88 -3.03 -14.00
N ALA A 186 8.19 -2.58 -15.03
CA ALA A 186 7.10 -1.63 -14.87
C ALA A 186 5.94 -1.96 -15.80
N ASP A 187 4.74 -2.11 -15.23
CA ASP A 187 3.50 -2.29 -16.00
C ASP A 187 2.64 -1.02 -15.89
N PHE A 188 2.29 -0.46 -17.05
CA PHE A 188 1.42 0.70 -17.20
C PHE A 188 0.27 0.42 -18.18
N ARG A 189 0.00 -0.84 -18.54
CA ARG A 189 -1.09 -1.20 -19.44
C ARG A 189 -2.43 -0.70 -18.91
N ASN A 190 -3.37 -0.51 -19.83
CA ASN A 190 -4.72 -0.06 -19.48
C ASN A 190 -4.72 1.26 -18.68
N ASN A 191 -3.85 2.18 -19.09
CA ASN A 191 -3.88 3.60 -18.73
C ASN A 191 -4.27 4.44 -19.95
N GLN A 192 -4.21 5.76 -19.82
CA GLN A 192 -4.52 6.74 -20.87
C GLN A 192 -3.26 7.50 -21.32
N ILE A 193 -2.08 6.88 -21.21
CA ILE A 193 -0.79 7.54 -21.44
C ILE A 193 -0.69 7.90 -22.92
N SER A 194 -0.82 9.20 -23.23
CA SER A 194 -0.66 9.73 -24.59
C SER A 194 0.74 10.31 -24.81
N THR A 195 1.43 10.67 -23.72
CA THR A 195 2.73 11.35 -23.76
C THR A 195 3.63 10.76 -22.68
N ILE A 196 4.85 10.39 -23.06
CA ILE A 196 5.91 10.03 -22.11
C ILE A 196 7.01 11.03 -22.29
N THR A 197 7.29 11.82 -21.26
CA THR A 197 8.47 12.68 -21.26
C THR A 197 9.65 11.88 -20.72
N ASN A 198 10.60 11.55 -21.60
CA ASN A 198 11.84 10.90 -21.22
C ASN A 198 13.02 11.72 -21.74
N LYS A 199 13.98 12.08 -20.87
CA LYS A 199 15.26 12.69 -21.31
C LYS A 199 16.04 11.76 -22.26
N TYR A 200 15.75 10.47 -22.23
CA TYR A 200 16.37 9.40 -23.01
C TYR A 200 15.50 8.93 -24.19
N PHE A 201 14.72 9.80 -24.84
CA PHE A 201 13.88 9.47 -26.01
C PHE A 201 14.57 8.65 -27.12
N TYR A 202 15.91 8.69 -27.20
CA TYR A 202 16.71 7.92 -28.15
C TYR A 202 17.06 6.49 -27.71
N THR A 203 16.75 6.11 -26.48
CA THR A 203 17.06 4.77 -25.96
C THR A 203 16.04 3.75 -26.43
N THR A 204 16.49 2.52 -26.65
CA THR A 204 15.65 1.35 -26.93
C THR A 204 14.58 1.16 -25.86
N PHE A 205 14.87 1.58 -24.63
CA PHE A 205 13.96 1.61 -23.47
C PHE A 205 12.67 2.39 -23.75
N ALA A 206 12.75 3.64 -24.20
CA ALA A 206 11.56 4.47 -24.47
C ALA A 206 10.71 3.95 -25.65
N LYS A 207 11.36 3.34 -26.66
CA LYS A 207 10.67 2.81 -27.85
C LYS A 207 9.84 1.55 -27.55
N ARG A 208 10.34 0.63 -26.73
CA ARG A 208 9.62 -0.59 -26.35
C ARG A 208 8.37 -0.29 -25.52
N PHE A 209 8.47 0.70 -24.64
CA PHE A 209 7.35 1.14 -23.82
C PHE A 209 6.13 1.59 -24.64
N MET A 210 6.36 2.45 -25.64
CA MET A 210 5.29 3.00 -26.50
C MET A 210 4.49 1.91 -27.24
N GLN A 211 5.07 0.72 -27.43
CA GLN A 211 4.44 -0.36 -28.18
C GLN A 211 3.63 -1.32 -27.30
N GLN A 212 4.00 -1.50 -26.03
CA GLN A 212 3.49 -2.61 -25.22
C GLN A 212 2.91 -2.20 -23.86
N GLY A 213 3.23 -1.00 -23.35
CA GLY A 213 2.81 -0.57 -22.01
C GLY A 213 3.37 -1.43 -20.86
N VAL A 214 4.30 -2.36 -21.15
CA VAL A 214 4.94 -3.27 -20.19
C VAL A 214 6.45 -3.23 -20.41
N PHE A 215 7.21 -3.22 -19.31
CA PHE A 215 8.64 -3.51 -19.26
C PHE A 215 8.86 -4.84 -18.52
N LEU A 216 9.41 -5.83 -19.22
CA LEU A 216 9.80 -7.15 -18.69
C LEU A 216 11.31 -7.23 -18.42
#